data_AF-A0A315Y3J6-F1
#
_entry.id   AF-A0A315Y3J6-F1
#
_cell.length_a   1.000
_cell.length_b   1.000
_cell.length_c   1.000
_cell.angle_alpha   90.00
_cell.angle_beta   90.00
_cell.angle_gamma   90.00
#
_symmetry.space_group_name_H-M   'P 1'
#
loop_
_entity.id
_entity.type
_entity.pdbx_description
1 polymer ?
#
loop_
_entity_poly.entity_id
_entity_poly.type
_entity_poly.pdbx_seq_one_letter_code
_entity_poly.pdbx_strand_id
1 'polypeptide(L)'
;MRAFLKKVENAGYFVGLYGSASSLTTHTADDIKSWYTIWLAHWVNQTNYSGAYGIWQHSEKGKVAGINGNVDLDICYKDFPTIIKGKGLNGWGKTPAPALDKSEDKQDTTVTATIKIGTDTYKGTLKKE
;
A
#
# COMPACT_ATOMS: atom_id res chain seq x y z
N MET A 1 8.78 -7.58 -3.78
CA MET A 1 7.77 -6.54 -3.45
C MET A 1 6.88 -6.94 -2.27
N ARG A 2 6.03 -7.98 -2.37
CA ARG A 2 5.10 -8.38 -1.29
C ARG A 2 5.71 -8.57 0.09
N ALA A 3 6.80 -9.34 0.16
CA ALA A 3 7.45 -9.66 1.43
C ALA A 3 7.87 -8.39 2.19
N PHE A 4 8.42 -7.42 1.47
CA PHE A 4 8.79 -6.12 2.01
C PHE A 4 7.56 -5.33 2.48
N LEU A 5 6.55 -5.17 1.63
CA LEU A 5 5.32 -4.42 1.97
C LEU A 5 4.65 -4.99 3.23
N LYS A 6 4.52 -6.32 3.31
CA LYS A 6 3.98 -7.01 4.50
C LYS A 6 4.84 -6.81 5.75
N LYS A 7 6.18 -6.88 5.63
CA LYS A 7 7.07 -6.67 6.78
C LYS A 7 6.90 -5.26 7.35
N VAL A 8 6.77 -4.24 6.50
CA VAL A 8 6.57 -2.85 6.92
C VAL A 8 5.17 -2.62 7.50
N GLU A 9 4.13 -3.21 6.91
CA GLU A 9 2.76 -3.16 7.43
C GLU A 9 2.67 -3.82 8.82
N ASN A 10 3.28 -5.00 8.98
CA ASN A 10 3.36 -5.72 10.25
C ASN A 10 4.15 -4.97 11.33
N ALA A 11 5.04 -4.05 10.93
CA ALA A 11 5.76 -3.17 11.86
C ALA A 11 4.91 -1.97 12.32
N GLY A 12 3.64 -1.87 11.90
CA GLY A 12 2.70 -0.84 12.35
C GLY A 12 2.69 0.43 11.49
N TYR A 13 3.18 0.36 10.25
CA TYR A 13 3.16 1.48 9.31
C TYR A 13 2.03 1.35 8.30
N PHE A 14 1.46 2.48 7.91
CA PHE A 14 0.64 2.61 6.72
C PHE A 14 1.55 2.52 5.49
N VAL A 15 1.32 1.50 4.66
CA VAL A 15 2.18 1.20 3.51
C VAL A 15 1.48 1.60 2.21
N GLY A 16 2.21 2.33 1.38
CA GLY A 16 1.88 2.55 -0.02
C GLY A 16 3.01 2.08 -0.93
N LEU A 17 2.71 1.94 -2.22
CA LEU A 17 3.69 1.63 -3.26
C LEU A 17 3.81 2.81 -4.23
N TYR A 18 5.00 3.36 -4.33
CA TYR A 18 5.36 4.31 -5.38
C TYR A 18 5.78 3.56 -6.66
N GLY A 19 5.34 4.05 -7.82
CA GLY A 19 5.79 3.50 -9.11
C GLY A 19 5.33 4.31 -10.31
N SER A 20 6.06 4.21 -11.41
CA SER A 20 5.66 4.81 -12.68
C SER A 20 4.42 4.13 -13.26
N ALA A 21 3.61 4.86 -14.03
CA ALA A 21 2.45 4.30 -14.74
C ALA A 21 2.83 3.02 -15.53
N SER A 22 3.99 3.04 -16.21
CA SER A 22 4.51 1.87 -16.94
C SER A 22 4.77 0.69 -16.00
N SER A 23 5.56 0.87 -14.94
CA SER A 23 5.91 -0.22 -14.00
C SER A 23 4.68 -0.77 -13.26
N LEU A 24 3.76 0.10 -12.86
CA LEU A 24 2.51 -0.29 -12.21
C LEU A 24 1.59 -1.09 -13.16
N THR A 25 1.66 -0.82 -14.46
CA THR A 25 0.86 -1.54 -15.47
C THR A 25 1.48 -2.88 -15.83
N THR A 26 2.80 -2.95 -15.95
CA THR A 26 3.49 -4.09 -16.58
C THR A 26 4.23 -5.02 -15.62
N HIS A 27 4.58 -4.54 -14.42
CA HIS A 27 5.45 -5.27 -13.48
C HIS A 27 4.87 -5.37 -12.06
N THR A 28 3.68 -4.83 -11.82
CA THR A 28 3.05 -4.83 -10.49
C THR A 28 1.78 -5.67 -10.51
N ALA A 29 1.75 -6.71 -9.68
CA ALA A 29 0.60 -7.60 -9.52
C ALA A 29 -0.65 -6.84 -9.05
N ASP A 30 -1.81 -7.22 -9.57
CA ASP A 30 -3.07 -6.51 -9.35
C ASP A 30 -3.52 -6.47 -7.90
N ASP A 31 -3.27 -7.54 -7.16
CA ASP A 31 -3.59 -7.61 -5.74
C ASP A 31 -2.66 -6.74 -4.87
N ILE A 32 -1.45 -6.40 -5.33
CA ILE A 32 -0.65 -5.36 -4.66
C ILE A 32 -1.31 -4.00 -4.87
N LYS A 33 -1.80 -3.72 -6.08
CA LYS A 33 -2.48 -2.46 -6.42
C LYS A 33 -3.84 -2.32 -5.74
N SER A 34 -4.52 -3.43 -5.44
CA SER A 34 -5.80 -3.42 -4.72
C SER A 34 -5.64 -3.33 -3.21
N TRP A 35 -4.58 -3.91 -2.65
CA TRP A 35 -4.35 -3.92 -1.19
C TRP A 35 -3.66 -2.66 -0.68
N TYR A 36 -2.67 -2.14 -1.43
CA TYR A 36 -1.86 -1.01 -1.00
C TYR A 36 -2.27 0.28 -1.71
N THR A 37 -2.07 1.41 -1.03
CA THR A 37 -2.25 2.71 -1.68
C THR A 37 -1.16 2.92 -2.73
N ILE A 38 -1.55 3.24 -3.97
CA ILE A 38 -0.61 3.60 -5.03
C ILE A 38 -0.28 5.09 -4.98
N TRP A 39 1.02 5.39 -5.01
CA TRP A 39 1.59 6.70 -5.34
C TRP A 39 2.08 6.63 -6.79
N LEU A 40 1.27 7.14 -7.70
CA LEU A 40 1.48 7.06 -9.13
C LEU A 40 2.49 8.13 -9.58
N ALA A 41 3.57 7.75 -10.26
CA ALA A 41 4.38 8.68 -11.05
C ALA A 41 3.95 8.66 -12.51
N HIS A 42 3.43 9.79 -12.98
CA HIS A 42 3.08 9.96 -14.39
C HIS A 42 3.09 11.44 -14.77
N TRP A 43 4.18 11.91 -15.35
CA TRP A 43 4.41 13.34 -15.61
C TRP A 43 3.70 13.83 -16.88
N VAL A 44 2.38 13.94 -16.80
CA VAL A 44 1.48 14.37 -17.88
C VAL A 44 0.41 15.31 -17.32
N ASN A 45 -0.27 16.07 -18.19
CA ASN A 45 -1.34 16.98 -17.74
C ASN A 45 -2.61 16.24 -17.29
N GLN A 46 -2.85 15.04 -17.85
CA GLN A 46 -3.95 14.17 -17.48
C GLN A 46 -3.49 12.71 -17.64
N THR A 47 -3.50 11.96 -16.55
CA THR A 47 -3.09 10.55 -16.55
C THR A 47 -4.12 9.66 -17.23
N ASN A 48 -3.65 8.71 -18.06
CA ASN A 48 -4.47 7.61 -18.60
C ASN A 48 -4.33 6.31 -17.79
N TYR A 49 -3.65 6.35 -16.65
CA TYR A 49 -3.53 5.20 -15.76
C TYR A 49 -4.90 4.86 -15.18
N SER A 50 -5.38 3.64 -15.43
CA SER A 50 -6.72 3.18 -15.07
C SER A 50 -6.84 2.61 -13.65
N GLY A 51 -5.71 2.31 -13.00
CA GLY A 51 -5.68 1.81 -11.63
C GLY A 51 -6.01 2.89 -10.60
N ALA A 52 -6.49 2.48 -9.43
CA ALA A 52 -6.70 3.40 -8.31
C ALA A 52 -5.36 3.91 -7.76
N TYR A 53 -5.31 5.18 -7.36
CA TYR A 53 -4.17 5.80 -6.70
C TYR A 53 -4.64 6.81 -5.65
N GLY A 54 -3.81 7.04 -4.63
CA GLY A 54 -4.08 8.02 -3.57
C GLY A 54 -3.21 9.28 -3.69
N ILE A 55 -2.07 9.18 -4.37
CA ILE A 55 -1.14 10.27 -4.66
C ILE A 55 -0.75 10.19 -6.13
N TRP A 56 -0.65 11.33 -6.80
CA TRP A 56 -0.15 11.43 -8.16
C TRP A 56 0.99 12.43 -8.25
N GLN A 57 2.19 11.92 -8.52
CA GLN A 57 3.34 12.71 -8.91
C GLN A 57 3.21 13.09 -10.40
N HIS A 58 2.89 14.35 -10.65
CA HIS A 58 2.61 14.86 -11.99
C HIS A 58 3.77 15.65 -12.60
N SER A 59 4.85 15.89 -11.83
CA SER A 59 6.08 16.48 -12.33
C SER A 59 7.29 16.08 -11.47
N GLU A 60 8.44 15.92 -12.10
CA GLU A 60 9.77 15.86 -11.45
C GLU A 60 10.55 17.18 -11.59
N LYS A 61 9.96 18.20 -12.25
CA LYS A 61 10.63 19.47 -12.61
C LYS A 61 9.96 20.69 -11.99
N GLY A 62 9.25 20.49 -10.88
CA GLY A 62 8.59 21.55 -10.15
C GLY A 62 9.54 22.60 -9.61
N LYS A 63 8.95 23.75 -9.28
CA LYS A 63 9.60 24.86 -8.58
C LYS A 63 8.70 25.28 -7.42
N VAL A 64 9.24 25.17 -6.21
CA VAL A 64 8.56 25.58 -4.98
C VAL A 64 9.47 26.56 -4.26
N ALA A 65 8.91 27.72 -3.88
CA ALA A 65 9.67 28.74 -3.16
C ALA A 65 10.28 28.16 -1.88
N GLY A 66 11.58 28.41 -1.68
CA GLY A 66 12.35 27.85 -0.56
C GLY A 66 13.06 26.53 -0.86
N ILE A 67 12.88 25.94 -2.04
CA ILE A 67 13.60 24.72 -2.46
C ILE A 67 14.47 25.01 -3.69
N ASN A 68 15.77 24.75 -3.56
CA ASN A 68 16.71 24.89 -4.66
C ASN A 68 16.64 23.69 -5.60
N GLY A 69 16.71 23.93 -6.91
CA GLY A 69 16.72 22.88 -7.93
C GLY A 69 15.32 22.49 -8.40
N ASN A 70 15.19 21.31 -8.99
CA ASN A 70 13.90 20.73 -9.36
C ASN A 70 13.33 19.98 -8.14
N VAL A 71 12.01 20.00 -7.99
CA VAL A 71 11.32 19.22 -6.97
C VAL A 71 10.13 18.48 -7.58
N ASP A 72 9.83 17.31 -7.04
CA ASP A 72 8.64 16.55 -7.40
C ASP A 72 7.38 17.31 -6.96
N LEU A 73 6.35 17.29 -7.82
CA LEU A 73 5.04 17.86 -7.53
C LEU A 73 3.99 16.76 -7.47
N ASP A 74 3.33 16.67 -6.33
CA ASP A 74 2.38 15.64 -5.98
C ASP A 74 1.00 16.21 -5.66
N ILE A 75 -0.04 15.59 -6.21
CA ILE A 75 -1.42 15.82 -5.79
C ILE A 75 -1.85 14.66 -4.89
N CYS A 76 -2.22 15.00 -3.65
CA CYS A 76 -2.70 14.05 -2.66
C CYS A 76 -4.24 14.06 -2.62
N TYR A 77 -4.86 12.94 -3.00
CA TYR A 77 -6.33 12.82 -3.09
C TYR A 77 -6.97 12.22 -1.83
N LYS A 78 -6.16 11.75 -0.89
CA LYS A 78 -6.61 11.18 0.38
C LYS A 78 -6.09 12.01 1.55
N ASP A 79 -6.89 12.11 2.60
CA ASP A 79 -6.45 12.64 3.89
C ASP A 79 -5.70 11.53 4.67
N PHE A 80 -4.46 11.28 4.26
CA PHE A 80 -3.60 10.31 4.95
C PHE A 80 -3.38 10.66 6.42
N PRO A 81 -3.17 11.91 6.83
CA PRO A 81 -3.06 12.24 8.26
C PRO A 81 -4.22 11.71 9.09
N THR A 82 -5.47 11.94 8.66
CA THR A 82 -6.65 11.44 9.37
C THR A 82 -6.72 9.91 9.34
N ILE A 83 -6.51 9.29 8.17
CA ILE A 83 -6.55 7.82 8.01
C ILE A 83 -5.51 7.12 8.88
N ILE A 84 -4.26 7.61 8.87
CA ILE A 84 -3.13 7.01 9.58
C ILE A 84 -3.33 7.16 11.10
N LYS A 85 -3.71 8.36 11.57
CA LYS A 85 -4.00 8.61 12.99
C LYS A 85 -5.17 7.78 13.48
N GLY A 86 -6.26 7.73 12.73
CA GLY A 86 -7.46 6.95 13.09
C GLY A 86 -7.19 5.44 13.22
N LYS A 87 -6.17 4.93 12.53
CA LYS A 87 -5.72 3.53 12.64
C LYS A 87 -4.60 3.30 13.67
N GLY A 88 -4.07 4.36 14.30
CA GLY A 88 -2.93 4.25 15.20
C GLY A 88 -1.64 3.74 14.51
N LEU A 89 -1.48 3.99 13.20
CA LEU A 89 -0.29 3.59 12.45
C LEU A 89 0.80 4.65 12.54
N ASN A 90 2.02 4.34 12.07
CA ASN A 90 3.15 5.28 12.00
C ASN A 90 3.49 5.93 13.35
N GLY A 91 3.39 5.18 14.45
CA GLY A 91 3.70 5.67 15.80
C GLY A 91 2.55 6.37 16.53
N TRP A 92 1.35 6.48 15.93
CA TRP A 92 0.18 7.06 16.61
C TRP A 92 -0.56 6.08 17.54
N GLY A 93 -0.31 4.78 17.39
CA GLY A 93 -0.88 3.73 18.24
C GLY A 93 0.00 3.41 19.44
N LYS A 94 -0.41 2.42 20.25
CA LYS A 94 0.45 1.88 21.30
C LYS A 94 1.69 1.27 20.65
N THR A 95 2.88 1.66 21.12
CA THR A 95 4.16 1.14 20.63
C THR A 95 4.10 -0.39 20.60
N PRO A 96 4.17 -1.02 19.42
CA PRO A 96 4.38 -2.46 19.35
C PRO A 96 5.70 -2.74 20.07
N ALA A 97 5.71 -3.66 21.03
CA ALA A 97 6.97 -4.17 21.56
C ALA A 97 7.85 -4.57 20.34
N PRO A 98 9.17 -4.29 20.35
CA PRO A 98 10.03 -4.67 19.25
C PRO A 98 9.75 -6.13 18.93
N ALA A 99 9.24 -6.39 17.71
CA ALA A 99 9.02 -7.75 17.28
C ALA A 99 10.41 -8.38 17.26
N LEU A 100 10.69 -9.23 18.27
CA LEU A 100 11.81 -10.16 18.21
C LEU A 100 11.70 -10.82 16.85
N ASP A 101 12.76 -10.69 16.06
CA ASP A 101 12.85 -11.27 14.73
C ASP A 101 12.93 -12.79 14.90
N LYS A 102 11.78 -13.41 15.20
CA LYS A 102 11.56 -14.81 14.89
C LYS A 102 11.37 -14.83 13.39
N SER A 103 12.48 -14.98 12.68
CA SER A 103 12.48 -15.58 11.36
C SER A 103 11.91 -17.01 11.50
N GLU A 104 10.60 -17.12 11.67
CA GLU A 104 9.88 -18.36 11.45
C GLU A 104 9.42 -18.31 10.01
N ASP A 105 10.10 -19.10 9.19
CA ASP A 105 9.68 -19.54 7.87
C ASP A 105 8.39 -20.36 8.00
N LYS A 106 7.28 -19.70 8.39
CA LYS A 106 5.95 -20.31 8.40
C LYS A 106 5.37 -20.12 7.03
N GLN A 107 5.58 -21.14 6.21
CA GLN A 107 4.80 -21.39 5.02
C GLN A 107 3.31 -21.40 5.44
N ASP A 108 2.57 -20.34 5.12
CA ASP A 108 1.11 -20.25 5.28
C ASP A 108 0.48 -21.30 4.35
N THR A 109 0.45 -22.54 4.83
CA THR A 109 -0.16 -23.69 4.16
C THR A 109 -1.66 -23.74 4.42
N THR A 110 -2.20 -22.87 5.28
CA THR A 110 -3.62 -22.84 5.65
C THR A 110 -4.18 -21.43 5.69
N VAL A 111 -5.36 -21.22 5.10
CA VAL A 111 -6.15 -19.98 5.22
C VAL A 111 -7.56 -20.34 5.67
N THR A 112 -8.10 -19.59 6.64
CA THR A 112 -9.50 -19.76 7.04
C THR A 112 -10.39 -18.87 6.17
N ALA A 113 -11.33 -19.48 5.46
CA ALA A 113 -12.32 -18.78 4.64
C ALA A 113 -13.69 -18.82 5.32
N THR A 114 -14.41 -17.69 5.26
CA THR A 114 -15.83 -17.61 5.62
C THR A 114 -16.63 -17.28 4.37
N ILE A 115 -17.58 -18.13 4.01
CA ILE A 115 -18.45 -17.96 2.85
C ILE A 115 -19.88 -17.77 3.36
N LYS A 116 -20.57 -16.76 2.84
CA LYS A 116 -21.99 -16.53 3.11
C LYS A 116 -22.81 -16.86 1.86
N ILE A 117 -23.81 -17.72 2.02
CA ILE A 117 -24.78 -18.05 0.97
C ILE A 117 -26.17 -17.82 1.58
N GLY A 118 -26.88 -16.78 1.10
CA GLY A 118 -28.11 -16.33 1.74
C GLY A 118 -27.88 -15.90 3.19
N THR A 119 -28.64 -16.47 4.13
CA THR A 119 -28.47 -16.24 5.58
C THR A 119 -27.46 -17.17 6.23
N ASP A 120 -27.00 -18.19 5.51
CA ASP A 120 -26.14 -19.23 6.07
C ASP A 120 -24.67 -18.85 5.98
N THR A 121 -23.90 -19.27 6.98
CA THR A 121 -22.47 -19.02 7.08
C THR A 121 -21.69 -20.32 7.15
N TYR A 122 -20.78 -20.51 6.21
CA TYR A 122 -19.88 -21.65 6.12
C TYR A 122 -18.47 -21.22 6.48
N LYS A 123 -17.80 -21.99 7.34
CA LYS A 123 -16.42 -21.75 7.76
C LYS A 123 -15.58 -22.98 7.41
N GLY A 124 -14.45 -22.76 6.74
CA GLY A 124 -13.56 -23.83 6.33
C GLY A 124 -12.10 -23.39 6.34
N THR A 125 -11.20 -24.37 6.50
CA THR A 125 -9.75 -24.16 6.36
C THR A 125 -9.31 -24.69 4.99
N LEU A 126 -8.78 -23.82 4.15
CA LEU A 126 -8.19 -24.17 2.87
C LEU A 126 -6.72 -24.49 3.07
N LYS A 127 -6.27 -25.66 2.61
CA LYS A 127 -4.85 -26.01 2.54
C LYS A 127 -4.33 -25.81 1.12
N LYS A 128 -3.17 -25.17 0.99
CA LYS A 128 -2.43 -25.12 -0.28
C LYS A 128 -1.69 -26.45 -0.44
N GLU A 129 -2.06 -27.23 -1.47
CA GLU A 129 -1.34 -28.45 -1.87
C GLU A 129 0.06 -28.15 -2.42
#